data_AF-T1ERC2-F1
#
_entry.id   AF-T1ERC2-F1
#
_cell.length_a   1.000
_cell.length_b   1.000
_cell.length_c   1.000
_cell.angle_alpha   90.00
_cell.angle_beta   90.00
_cell.angle_gamma   90.00
#
_symmetry.space_group_name_H-M   'P 1'
#
loop_
_entity.id
_entity.type
_entity.pdbx_description
1 polymer ?
#
loop_
_entity_poly.entity_id
_entity_poly.type
_entity_poly.pdbx_seq_one_letter_code
_entity_poly.pdbx_strand_id
1 'polypeptide(L)'
;MRTVRVLQIYSNCSCVNSPRQTAEPGYCDISCFYVLVPYTIGLIFFSITANIYQVSSTNVILKCVGDEDKLLALSVQIIMICIAVFPYSLIFGQMIDWICILWKTSSCGDEVGSCLAYDHSKFALVMHAAMHDQEKHKKKS
;
A
#
# COMPACT_ATOMS: atom_id res chain seq x y z
N MET A 1 -3.24 18.30 23.18
CA MET A 1 -3.61 19.68 22.81
C MET A 1 -4.89 19.62 21.99
N ARG A 2 -6.01 20.13 22.50
CA ARG A 2 -7.31 20.15 21.79
C ARG A 2 -7.21 21.16 20.65
N THR A 3 -7.34 20.70 19.41
CA THR A 3 -7.55 21.57 18.26
C THR A 3 -8.96 22.16 18.33
N VAL A 4 -9.06 23.48 18.24
CA VAL A 4 -10.30 24.21 17.99
C VAL A 4 -10.80 23.76 16.61
N ARG A 5 -11.85 22.93 16.54
CA ARG A 5 -12.59 22.72 15.28
C ARG A 5 -13.32 24.01 14.99
N VAL A 6 -12.84 24.80 14.05
CA VAL A 6 -13.71 25.78 13.40
C VAL A 6 -14.74 24.96 12.63
N LEU A 7 -16.03 25.07 13.02
CA LEU A 7 -17.17 24.57 12.25
C LEU A 7 -17.28 25.44 10.98
N GLN A 8 -16.38 25.25 10.02
CA GLN A 8 -16.50 25.85 8.69
C GLN A 8 -17.51 25.02 7.91
N ILE A 9 -18.75 25.49 7.81
CA ILE A 9 -19.78 24.84 7.00
C ILE A 9 -19.86 25.61 5.68
N TYR A 10 -19.41 25.00 4.60
CA TYR A 10 -19.62 25.50 3.25
C TYR A 10 -21.09 25.27 2.89
N SER A 11 -21.77 26.26 2.31
CA SER A 11 -23.19 26.17 1.92
C SER A 11 -23.37 26.52 0.44
N ASN A 12 -24.49 26.10 -0.15
CA ASN A 12 -24.80 26.26 -1.58
C ASN A 12 -23.82 25.50 -2.51
N CYS A 13 -23.29 24.36 -2.05
CA CYS A 13 -22.42 23.53 -2.88
C CYS A 13 -23.26 22.75 -3.92
N SER A 14 -23.23 23.17 -5.18
CA SER A 14 -24.02 22.57 -6.28
C SER A 14 -23.66 21.11 -6.57
N CYS A 15 -22.43 20.71 -6.27
CA CYS A 15 -21.92 19.34 -6.48
C CYS A 15 -22.23 18.39 -5.31
N VAL A 16 -22.77 18.90 -4.19
CA VAL A 16 -23.03 18.10 -2.99
C VAL A 16 -24.49 17.65 -2.99
N ASN A 17 -24.71 16.35 -3.16
CA ASN A 17 -26.04 15.74 -3.17
C ASN A 17 -26.60 15.55 -1.74
N SER A 18 -26.73 16.66 -1.01
CA SER A 18 -27.31 16.71 0.33
C SER A 18 -28.47 17.72 0.33
N PRO A 19 -29.59 17.45 1.04
CA PRO A 19 -30.76 18.33 1.06
C PRO A 19 -30.46 19.77 1.53
N ARG A 20 -29.33 19.99 2.22
CA ARG A 20 -28.89 21.31 2.67
C ARG A 20 -27.78 21.93 1.82
N GLN A 21 -27.24 21.21 0.82
CA GLN A 21 -26.08 21.61 0.01
C GLN A 21 -24.91 22.13 0.86
N THR A 22 -24.71 21.53 2.04
CA THR A 22 -23.68 21.91 2.99
C THR A 22 -22.54 20.89 3.01
N ALA A 23 -21.30 21.35 3.06
CA ALA A 23 -20.10 20.52 3.23
C ALA A 23 -19.28 20.98 4.44
N GLU A 24 -18.71 20.02 5.16
CA GLU A 24 -17.83 20.26 6.31
C GLU A 24 -16.40 19.86 5.93
N PRO A 25 -15.36 20.62 6.31
CA PRO A 25 -13.98 20.25 6.03
C PRO A 25 -13.60 19.03 6.87
N GLY A 26 -13.15 17.99 6.19
CA GLY A 26 -12.75 16.74 6.82
C GLY A 26 -12.94 15.57 5.88
N TYR A 27 -12.49 14.40 6.32
CA TYR A 27 -12.84 13.15 5.65
C TYR A 27 -14.26 12.74 6.01
N CYS A 28 -14.97 12.13 5.06
CA CYS A 28 -16.28 11.55 5.33
C CYS A 28 -16.14 10.43 6.39
N ASP A 29 -17.12 10.30 7.27
CA ASP A 29 -17.15 9.28 8.32
C ASP A 29 -17.48 7.92 7.68
N ILE A 30 -16.44 7.23 7.21
CA ILE A 30 -16.55 5.90 6.65
C ILE A 30 -16.48 4.93 7.83
N SER A 31 -17.55 4.15 8.05
CA SER A 31 -17.57 3.08 9.05
C SER A 31 -16.61 1.94 8.64
N CYS A 32 -15.32 2.16 8.83
CA CYS A 32 -14.25 1.28 8.37
C CYS A 32 -14.10 0.00 9.20
N PHE A 33 -14.79 -0.14 10.33
CA PHE A 33 -14.60 -1.29 11.24
C PHE A 33 -14.86 -2.64 10.55
N TYR A 34 -15.91 -2.73 9.72
CA TYR A 34 -16.26 -3.97 9.02
C TYR A 34 -15.22 -4.39 7.97
N VAL A 35 -14.44 -3.44 7.44
CA VAL A 35 -13.40 -3.72 6.42
C VAL A 35 -12.03 -3.89 7.09
N LEU A 36 -11.73 -3.07 8.10
CA LEU A 36 -10.45 -3.06 8.79
C LEU A 36 -10.22 -4.34 9.59
N VAL A 37 -11.24 -4.85 10.29
CA VAL A 37 -11.13 -6.05 11.12
C VAL A 37 -10.76 -7.31 10.29
N PRO A 38 -11.50 -7.70 9.23
CA PRO A 38 -11.10 -8.86 8.43
C PRO A 38 -9.77 -8.64 7.71
N TYR A 39 -9.49 -7.42 7.25
CA TYR A 39 -8.20 -7.10 6.62
C TYR A 39 -7.02 -7.32 7.57
N THR A 40 -7.11 -6.78 8.79
CA THR A 40 -6.06 -6.94 9.81
C THR A 40 -5.85 -8.40 10.22
N ILE A 41 -6.93 -9.16 10.43
CA ILE A 41 -6.83 -10.61 10.71
C ILE A 41 -6.16 -11.35 9.55
N GLY A 42 -6.57 -11.05 8.31
CA GLY A 42 -5.96 -11.63 7.11
C GLY A 42 -4.47 -11.32 6.99
N LEU A 43 -4.07 -10.08 7.27
CA LEU A 43 -2.66 -9.67 7.26
C LEU A 43 -1.84 -10.40 8.33
N ILE A 44 -2.38 -10.59 9.54
CA ILE A 44 -1.69 -11.33 10.60
C ILE A 44 -1.47 -12.78 10.16
N PHE A 45 -2.52 -13.43 9.64
CA PHE A 45 -2.41 -14.81 9.16
C PHE A 45 -1.37 -14.94 8.04
N PHE A 46 -1.43 -14.06 7.03
CA PHE A 46 -0.45 -14.02 5.94
C PHE A 46 0.98 -13.77 6.44
N SER A 47 1.15 -12.89 7.42
CA SER A 47 2.47 -12.61 8.00
C SER A 47 3.01 -13.83 8.76
N ILE A 48 2.17 -14.54 9.51
CA ILE A 48 2.58 -15.75 10.23
C ILE A 48 3.07 -16.81 9.25
N THR A 49 2.31 -17.09 8.19
CA THR A 49 2.69 -18.09 7.20
C THR A 49 3.98 -17.70 6.49
N ALA A 50 4.11 -16.45 6.03
CA ALA A 50 5.33 -15.92 5.41
C ALA A 50 6.56 -16.10 6.31
N ASN A 51 6.45 -15.80 7.60
CA ASN A 51 7.56 -15.99 8.55
C ASN A 51 7.89 -17.47 8.76
N ILE A 52 6.90 -18.36 8.85
CA ILE A 52 7.15 -19.81 8.98
C ILE A 52 7.90 -20.33 7.75
N TYR A 53 7.52 -19.90 6.54
CA TYR A 53 8.23 -20.27 5.31
C TYR A 53 9.67 -19.76 5.31
N GLN A 54 9.87 -18.50 5.68
CA GLN A 54 11.19 -17.87 5.75
C GLN A 54 12.11 -18.61 6.75
N VAL A 55 11.58 -18.92 7.94
CA VAL A 55 12.31 -19.66 8.99
C VAL A 55 12.63 -21.08 8.53
N SER A 56 11.68 -21.77 7.89
CA SER A 56 11.90 -23.11 7.35
C SER A 56 12.98 -23.12 6.26
N SER A 57 12.92 -22.18 5.31
CA SER A 57 13.92 -22.05 4.25
C SER A 57 15.31 -21.83 4.82
N THR A 58 15.43 -20.92 5.79
CA THR A 58 16.71 -20.60 6.44
C THR A 58 17.26 -21.82 7.20
N ASN A 59 16.40 -22.57 7.89
CA ASN A 59 16.82 -23.80 8.58
C ASN A 59 17.30 -24.90 7.63
N VAL A 60 16.72 -25.02 6.43
CA VAL A 60 17.19 -25.98 5.43
C VAL A 60 18.57 -25.57 4.91
N ILE A 61 18.75 -24.29 4.57
CA ILE A 61 20.02 -23.78 4.05
C ILE A 61 21.16 -23.99 5.07
N LEU A 62 20.90 -23.70 6.35
CA LEU A 62 21.89 -23.89 7.41
C LEU A 62 22.31 -25.36 7.63
N LYS A 63 21.47 -26.32 7.25
CA LYS A 63 21.80 -27.76 7.29
C LYS A 63 22.59 -28.22 6.07
N CYS A 64 22.56 -27.46 4.97
CA CYS A 64 23.23 -27.80 3.73
C CYS A 64 24.67 -27.24 3.64
N VAL A 65 25.08 -26.38 4.57
CA VAL A 65 26.37 -25.68 4.54
C VAL A 65 27.20 -26.00 5.80
N GLY A 66 28.52 -26.00 5.66
CA GLY A 66 29.44 -26.17 6.80
C GLY A 66 29.36 -24.99 7.77
N ASP A 67 29.79 -25.20 9.02
CA ASP A 67 29.74 -24.17 10.08
C ASP A 67 30.45 -22.86 9.70
N GLU A 68 31.56 -22.96 8.94
CA GLU A 68 32.37 -21.82 8.49
C GLU A 68 31.67 -20.95 7.43
N ASP A 69 30.73 -21.53 6.67
CA ASP A 69 30.07 -20.85 5.53
C ASP A 69 28.64 -20.38 5.84
N LYS A 70 28.15 -20.61 7.07
CA LYS A 70 26.78 -20.26 7.48
C LYS A 70 26.45 -18.79 7.25
N LEU A 71 27.39 -17.91 7.58
CA LEU A 71 27.20 -16.46 7.43
C LEU A 71 27.15 -16.04 5.95
N LEU A 72 27.93 -16.69 5.09
CA LEU A 72 27.92 -16.46 3.64
C LEU A 72 26.56 -16.88 3.05
N ALA A 73 26.07 -18.06 3.43
CA ALA A 73 24.79 -18.59 2.95
C ALA A 73 23.59 -17.69 3.36
N LEU A 74 23.57 -17.21 4.60
CA LEU A 74 22.56 -16.25 5.07
C LEU A 74 22.61 -14.93 4.31
N SER A 75 23.81 -14.43 4.05
CA SER A 75 24.00 -13.19 3.30
C SER A 75 23.47 -13.31 1.86
N VAL A 76 23.76 -14.41 1.18
CA VAL A 76 23.21 -14.69 -0.17
C VAL A 76 21.68 -14.78 -0.14
N GLN A 77 21.10 -15.46 0.85
CA GLN A 77 19.64 -15.55 1.02
C GLN A 77 19.00 -14.16 1.18
N ILE A 78 19.63 -13.26 1.96
CA ILE A 78 19.14 -11.88 2.14
C ILE A 78 19.28 -11.09 0.85
N ILE A 79 20.42 -11.18 0.16
CA ILE A 79 20.64 -10.49 -1.11
C ILE A 79 19.58 -10.88 -2.15
N MET A 80 19.27 -12.17 -2.26
CA MET A 80 18.22 -12.67 -3.18
C MET A 80 16.85 -12.08 -2.83
N ILE A 81 16.52 -11.96 -1.55
CA ILE A 81 15.26 -11.34 -1.11
C ILE A 81 15.26 -9.84 -1.40
N CYS A 82 16.36 -9.14 -1.15
CA CYS A 82 16.48 -7.71 -1.42
C CYS A 82 16.25 -7.39 -2.90
N ILE A 83 16.83 -8.19 -3.80
CA ILE A 83 16.63 -8.02 -5.26
C ILE A 83 15.16 -8.25 -5.64
N ALA A 84 14.46 -9.16 -4.97
CA ALA A 84 13.04 -9.41 -5.24
C ALA A 84 12.10 -8.33 -4.67
N VAL A 85 12.42 -7.76 -3.50
CA VAL A 85 11.60 -6.73 -2.84
C VAL A 85 11.77 -5.35 -3.46
N PHE A 86 12.96 -5.06 -3.99
CA PHE A 86 13.26 -3.78 -4.65
C PHE A 86 12.26 -3.39 -5.78
N PRO A 87 12.04 -4.23 -6.81
CA PRO A 87 11.11 -3.89 -7.88
C PRO A 87 9.67 -3.79 -7.38
N TYR A 88 9.30 -4.60 -6.38
CA TYR A 88 7.97 -4.59 -5.78
C TYR A 88 7.63 -3.22 -5.17
N SER A 89 8.53 -2.64 -4.37
CA SER A 89 8.30 -1.33 -3.75
C SER A 89 8.20 -0.18 -4.75
N LEU A 90 8.99 -0.23 -5.83
CA LEU A 90 8.98 0.82 -6.87
C LEU A 90 7.67 0.82 -7.66
N ILE A 91 7.24 -0.37 -8.07
CA ILE A 91 6.01 -0.54 -8.85
C ILE A 91 4.79 -0.12 -8.01
N PHE A 92 4.76 -0.50 -6.74
CA PHE A 92 3.69 -0.09 -5.82
C PHE A 92 3.61 1.43 -5.65
N GLY A 93 4.74 2.12 -5.54
CA GLY A 93 4.77 3.59 -5.47
C GLY A 93 4.11 4.23 -6.69
N GLN A 94 4.54 3.81 -7.89
CA GLN A 94 4.01 4.34 -9.15
C GLN A 94 2.51 4.05 -9.33
N MET A 95 2.05 2.87 -8.91
CA MET A 95 0.63 2.51 -8.99
C MET A 95 -0.24 3.44 -8.13
N ILE A 96 0.23 3.79 -6.94
CA ILE A 96 -0.49 4.69 -6.03
C ILE A 96 -0.58 6.09 -6.64
N ASP A 97 0.50 6.57 -7.25
CA ASP A 97 0.50 7.86 -7.94
C ASP A 97 -0.47 7.88 -9.14
N TRP A 98 -0.62 6.76 -9.86
CA TRP A 98 -1.53 6.65 -11.01
C TRP A 98 -3.01 6.67 -10.67
N ILE A 99 -3.40 6.15 -9.51
CA ILE A 99 -4.80 6.14 -9.07
C ILE A 99 -5.19 7.40 -8.30
N CYS A 100 -4.29 8.39 -8.22
CA CYS A 100 -4.54 9.63 -7.54
C CYS A 100 -5.65 10.42 -8.25
N ILE A 101 -6.70 10.78 -7.49
CA ILE A 101 -7.82 11.59 -7.97
C ILE A 101 -7.56 13.07 -7.68
N LEU A 102 -6.99 13.37 -6.51
CA LEU A 102 -6.79 14.75 -6.04
C LEU A 102 -5.37 14.97 -5.53
N TRP A 103 -4.66 15.89 -6.18
CA TRP A 103 -3.33 16.33 -5.77
C TRP A 103 -3.40 17.51 -4.81
N LYS A 104 -2.53 17.51 -3.79
CA LYS A 104 -2.36 18.69 -2.93
C LYS A 104 -1.59 19.78 -3.68
N THR A 105 -2.23 20.92 -3.92
CA THR A 105 -1.55 22.12 -4.40
C THR A 105 -1.16 22.99 -3.20
N SER A 106 0.07 23.46 -3.15
CA SER A 106 0.52 24.42 -2.13
C SER A 106 -0.16 25.77 -2.34
N SER A 107 -0.49 26.46 -1.24
CA SER A 107 -1.18 27.77 -1.29
C SER A 107 -0.30 28.91 -1.84
N CYS A 108 0.94 28.64 -2.23
CA CYS A 108 1.90 29.60 -2.77
C CYS A 108 2.86 28.86 -3.71
N GLY A 109 2.51 28.75 -4.99
CA GLY A 109 3.31 28.09 -6.03
C GLY A 109 2.63 26.85 -6.64
N ASP A 110 2.78 26.66 -7.95
CA ASP A 110 2.25 25.53 -8.72
C ASP A 110 3.02 24.21 -8.43
N GLU A 111 3.46 24.00 -7.21
CA GLU A 111 4.18 22.78 -6.81
C GLU A 111 3.17 21.68 -6.47
N VAL A 112 3.25 20.57 -7.21
CA VAL A 112 2.43 19.38 -7.00
C VAL A 112 2.97 18.63 -5.77
N GLY A 113 2.17 18.57 -4.70
CA GLY A 113 2.50 17.86 -3.47
C GLY A 113 2.06 16.40 -3.45
N SER A 114 1.75 15.87 -2.27
CA SER A 114 1.26 14.49 -2.09
C SER A 114 -0.20 14.31 -2.54
N CYS A 115 -0.57 13.10 -2.95
CA CYS A 115 -1.94 12.73 -3.26
C CYS A 115 -2.84 12.74 -2.01
N LEU A 116 -3.97 13.47 -2.09
CA LEU A 116 -4.95 13.61 -0.99
C LEU A 116 -6.06 12.55 -1.03
N ALA A 117 -6.46 12.13 -2.24
CA ALA A 117 -7.54 11.17 -2.43
C ALA A 117 -7.24 10.26 -3.62
N TYR A 118 -7.45 8.96 -3.41
CA TYR A 118 -7.19 7.91 -4.40
C TYR A 118 -8.44 7.03 -4.59
N ASP A 119 -8.57 6.43 -5.77
CA ASP A 119 -9.72 5.60 -6.14
C ASP A 119 -9.50 4.13 -5.74
N HIS A 120 -10.29 3.62 -4.79
CA HIS A 120 -10.18 2.23 -4.32
C HIS A 120 -10.51 1.19 -5.41
N SER A 121 -11.45 1.48 -6.32
CA SER A 121 -11.85 0.56 -7.38
C SER A 121 -10.79 0.44 -8.46
N LYS A 122 -10.19 1.58 -8.84
CA LYS A 122 -9.05 1.58 -9.78
C LYS A 122 -7.83 0.92 -9.17
N PHE A 123 -7.58 1.10 -7.87
CA PHE A 123 -6.49 0.40 -7.18
C PHE A 123 -6.59 -1.12 -7.34
N ALA A 124 -7.76 -1.69 -7.03
CA ALA A 124 -7.99 -3.12 -7.13
C ALA A 124 -7.82 -3.64 -8.57
N LEU A 125 -8.32 -2.89 -9.55
CA LEU A 125 -8.19 -3.24 -10.97
C LEU A 125 -6.74 -3.21 -11.45
N VAL A 126 -6.00 -2.15 -11.13
CA VAL A 126 -4.59 -1.98 -11.52
C VAL A 126 -3.74 -3.07 -10.87
N MET A 127 -3.95 -3.36 -9.60
CA MET A 127 -3.28 -4.45 -8.89
C MET A 127 -3.56 -5.82 -9.52
N HIS A 128 -4.81 -6.11 -9.87
CA HIS A 128 -5.18 -7.37 -10.53
C HIS A 128 -4.55 -7.48 -11.93
N ALA A 129 -4.55 -6.40 -12.71
CA ALA A 129 -3.95 -6.35 -14.03
C ALA A 129 -2.42 -6.52 -13.97
N ALA A 130 -1.77 -5.93 -12.97
CA ALA A 130 -0.32 -6.03 -12.79
C ALA A 130 0.15 -7.45 -12.46
N MET A 131 -0.59 -8.19 -11.63
CA MET A 131 -0.30 -9.59 -11.35
C MET A 131 -0.38 -10.46 -12.61
N HIS A 132 -1.34 -10.18 -13.50
CA HIS A 132 -1.46 -10.90 -14.77
C HIS A 132 -0.31 -10.57 -15.75
N ASP A 133 0.22 -9.35 -15.71
CA ASP A 133 1.33 -8.93 -16.58
C ASP A 133 2.69 -9.52 -16.13
N GLN A 134 2.91 -9.64 -14.82
CA GLN A 134 4.07 -10.35 -14.27
C GLN A 134 4.12 -11.82 -14.71
N GLU A 135 2.97 -12.49 -14.80
CA GLU A 135 2.91 -13.88 -15.27
C GLU A 135 3.29 -14.01 -16.76
N LYS A 136 2.94 -13.01 -17.57
CA LYS A 136 3.34 -12.98 -18.99
C LYS A 136 4.83 -12.73 -19.17
N HIS A 137 5.42 -11.86 -18.35
CA HIS A 137 6.87 -11.63 -18.35
C HIS A 137 7.64 -12.87 -17.90
N LYS A 138 7.12 -13.64 -16.92
CA LYS A 138 7.73 -14.91 -16.48
C LYS A 138 7.64 -16.03 -17.52
N LYS A 139 6.62 -16.03 -18.39
CA LYS A 139 6.48 -17.00 -19.50
C LYS A 139 7.36 -16.71 -20.72
N LYS A 140 8.02 -15.54 -20.75
CA LYS A 140 8.84 -15.08 -21.89
C LYS A 140 10.35 -15.10 -21.61
N SER A 141 10.76 -15.46 -20.39
CA SER A 141 12.14 -15.76 -19.99
C SER A 141 12.31 -17.25 -19.74
#